data_AF-A0A2S2F890-F1
#
_entry.id   AF-A0A2S2F890-F1
#
_cell.length_a   1.000
_cell.length_b   1.000
_cell.length_c   1.000
_cell.angle_alpha   90.00
_cell.angle_beta   90.00
_cell.angle_gamma   90.00
#
_symmetry.space_group_name_H-M   'P 1'
#
loop_
_entity.id
_entity.type
_entity.pdbx_description
1 polymer ?
#
loop_
_entity_poly.entity_id
_entity_poly.type
_entity_poly.pdbx_seq_one_letter_code
_entity_poly.pdbx_strand_id
1 'polypeptide(L)'
;MGIQKFLIPIALLKAASLAISRDDFLRPNLEVLAIEKGHIIATNSHILFCSKLDIDPEFKVHIPLPHVESFLKKVENFDRYYCELSFDANEKKGLLEIKHCYGAYEAFIQHWDSFIDWQKVVIAKPEKVELSSYPYFDTKYLNTVNEMAQILGVLRGSIYPTGTETVAFVDFKYSEYSDAFVLLMPLCNQPEKIKWAVQCSYDDEIDLRPAESEEIAYKAVRRMKNDLNFSPYRPSEPRCKSRHDNIVVVSWAGSDEEHKKEMFYNQAWFDQPLCQFNNCAQAIRYITELDEVVHCYIPNTDREVITRSVDEVKAFFKRHSMEVLPS
;
A
#
# COMPACT_ATOMS: atom_id res chain seq x y z
N MET A 1 -30.47 33.97 -12.80
CA MET A 1 -29.41 33.80 -13.83
C MET A 1 -29.87 32.74 -14.81
N GLY A 2 -29.55 32.86 -16.11
CA GLY A 2 -29.91 31.85 -17.11
C GLY A 2 -29.01 30.61 -17.04
N ILE A 3 -29.36 29.58 -17.82
CA ILE A 3 -28.54 28.37 -17.99
C ILE A 3 -27.18 28.76 -18.55
N GLN A 4 -26.11 28.36 -17.85
CA GLN A 4 -24.73 28.56 -18.31
C GLN A 4 -24.21 27.31 -19.00
N LYS A 5 -23.34 27.49 -19.99
CA LYS A 5 -22.84 26.41 -20.86
C LYS A 5 -21.34 26.50 -21.05
N PHE A 6 -20.64 25.38 -20.84
CA PHE A 6 -19.19 25.29 -20.95
C PHE A 6 -18.76 24.00 -21.64
N LEU A 7 -17.61 24.03 -22.32
CA LEU A 7 -16.99 22.82 -22.87
C LEU A 7 -15.96 22.27 -21.88
N ILE A 8 -16.02 20.98 -21.62
CA ILE A 8 -15.12 20.28 -20.70
C ILE A 8 -14.46 19.13 -21.45
N PRO A 9 -13.12 19.02 -21.45
CA PRO A 9 -12.44 17.84 -21.96
C PRO A 9 -12.87 16.58 -21.19
N ILE A 10 -13.27 15.53 -21.91
CA ILE A 10 -13.68 14.26 -21.28
C ILE A 10 -12.50 13.63 -20.54
N ALA A 11 -11.27 13.78 -21.04
CA ALA A 11 -10.06 13.35 -20.34
C ALA A 11 -9.91 14.00 -18.95
N LEU A 12 -10.22 15.30 -18.80
CA LEU A 12 -10.18 15.96 -17.50
C LEU A 12 -11.28 15.47 -16.56
N LEU A 13 -12.48 15.20 -17.10
CA LEU A 13 -13.58 14.62 -16.32
C LEU A 13 -13.21 13.21 -15.82
N LYS A 14 -12.58 12.39 -16.67
CA LYS A 14 -12.13 11.04 -16.36
C LYS A 14 -10.96 11.02 -15.38
N ALA A 15 -9.98 11.91 -15.54
CA ALA A 15 -8.87 12.04 -14.59
C ALA A 15 -9.35 12.52 -13.22
N ALA A 16 -10.22 13.53 -13.18
CA ALA A 16 -10.78 14.05 -11.93
C ALA A 16 -11.62 12.99 -11.20
N SER A 17 -12.39 12.17 -11.92
CA SER A 17 -13.25 11.15 -11.29
C SER A 17 -12.48 10.11 -10.47
N LEU A 18 -11.23 9.83 -10.85
CA LEU A 18 -10.33 8.96 -10.10
C LEU A 18 -9.92 9.52 -8.73
N ALA A 19 -10.00 10.84 -8.54
CA ALA A 19 -9.70 11.49 -7.28
C ALA A 19 -10.93 11.69 -6.39
N ILE A 20 -12.14 11.37 -6.82
CA ILE A 20 -13.36 11.58 -6.02
C ILE A 20 -13.43 10.54 -4.88
N SER A 21 -13.92 10.96 -3.71
CA SER A 21 -14.11 10.04 -2.58
C SER A 21 -15.23 9.04 -2.86
N ARG A 22 -15.10 7.83 -2.30
CA ARG A 22 -16.12 6.76 -2.39
C ARG A 22 -16.52 6.38 -0.96
N ASP A 23 -17.82 6.44 -0.68
CA ASP A 23 -18.42 6.05 0.59
C ASP A 23 -17.83 6.79 1.81
N ASP A 24 -17.57 8.10 1.67
CA ASP A 24 -17.05 8.92 2.76
C ASP A 24 -18.20 9.52 3.56
N PHE A 25 -18.75 8.71 4.48
CA PHE A 25 -19.82 9.12 5.38
C PHE A 25 -19.47 10.37 6.21
N LEU A 26 -18.18 10.59 6.51
CA LEU A 26 -17.74 11.75 7.29
C LEU A 26 -17.68 13.03 6.45
N ARG A 27 -17.42 12.91 5.14
CA ARG A 27 -17.27 14.03 4.21
C ARG A 27 -17.97 13.73 2.88
N PRO A 28 -19.31 13.65 2.88
CA PRO A 28 -20.08 13.34 1.66
C PRO A 28 -19.97 14.43 0.59
N ASN A 29 -19.53 15.64 0.97
CA ASN A 29 -19.19 16.71 0.04
C ASN A 29 -17.92 16.45 -0.77
N LEU A 30 -17.19 15.36 -0.51
CA LEU A 30 -16.07 14.88 -1.33
C LEU A 30 -16.49 13.84 -2.38
N GLU A 31 -17.76 13.40 -2.39
CA GLU A 31 -18.32 12.47 -3.38
C GLU A 31 -18.79 13.20 -4.65
N VAL A 32 -18.09 14.29 -4.99
CA VAL A 32 -18.40 15.15 -6.12
C VAL A 32 -17.14 15.53 -6.89
N LEU A 33 -17.34 15.81 -8.16
CA LEU A 33 -16.41 16.58 -8.97
C LEU A 33 -16.78 18.06 -8.85
N ALA A 34 -15.82 18.89 -8.46
CA ALA A 34 -16.01 20.33 -8.35
C ALA A 34 -15.49 21.05 -9.58
N ILE A 35 -16.27 22.02 -10.07
CA ILE A 35 -15.83 23.02 -11.02
C ILE A 35 -16.10 24.36 -10.38
N GLU A 36 -15.04 25.05 -9.96
CA GLU A 36 -15.11 26.37 -9.35
C GLU A 36 -13.82 27.14 -9.58
N LYS A 37 -13.89 28.48 -9.59
CA LYS A 37 -12.70 29.35 -9.72
C LYS A 37 -11.85 29.07 -10.96
N GLY A 38 -12.48 28.68 -12.08
CA GLY A 38 -11.78 28.38 -13.33
C GLY A 38 -11.02 27.05 -13.33
N HIS A 39 -11.34 26.10 -12.44
CA HIS A 39 -10.65 24.83 -12.35
C HIS A 39 -11.64 23.66 -12.27
N ILE A 40 -11.19 22.48 -12.67
CA ILE A 40 -11.79 21.19 -12.36
C ILE A 40 -10.99 20.54 -11.24
N ILE A 41 -11.66 20.20 -10.14
CA ILE A 41 -11.03 19.73 -8.90
C ILE A 41 -11.78 18.51 -8.38
N ALA A 42 -11.04 17.53 -7.87
CA ALA A 42 -11.59 16.40 -7.14
C ALA A 42 -10.58 15.91 -6.11
N THR A 43 -11.07 15.37 -4.98
CA THR A 43 -10.20 14.84 -3.93
C THR A 43 -10.90 13.82 -3.04
N ASN A 44 -10.13 12.84 -2.58
CA ASN A 44 -10.53 11.83 -1.61
C ASN A 44 -9.71 11.96 -0.31
N SER A 45 -9.15 13.14 -0.07
CA SER A 45 -8.24 13.48 1.04
C SER A 45 -6.84 12.86 1.01
N HIS A 46 -6.58 11.86 0.17
CA HIS A 46 -5.24 11.31 -0.04
C HIS A 46 -4.61 11.79 -1.34
N ILE A 47 -5.45 12.04 -2.35
CA ILE A 47 -5.07 12.70 -3.59
C ILE A 47 -6.00 13.86 -3.86
N LEU A 48 -5.46 14.93 -4.43
CA LEU A 48 -6.23 16.04 -5.00
C LEU A 48 -5.79 16.21 -6.45
N PHE A 49 -6.72 16.04 -7.38
CA PHE A 49 -6.52 16.36 -8.79
C PHE A 49 -6.99 17.79 -9.06
N CYS A 50 -6.24 18.55 -9.84
CA CYS A 50 -6.61 19.88 -10.29
C CYS A 50 -6.12 20.11 -11.72
N SER A 51 -6.95 20.79 -12.52
CA SER A 51 -6.55 21.34 -13.82
C SER A 51 -7.30 22.63 -14.07
N LYS A 52 -6.67 23.56 -14.78
CA LYS A 52 -7.33 24.80 -15.20
C LYS A 52 -8.33 24.52 -16.32
N LEU A 53 -9.45 25.23 -16.29
CA LEU A 53 -10.48 25.27 -17.33
C LEU A 53 -10.66 26.71 -17.82
N ASP A 54 -10.97 26.86 -19.10
CA ASP A 54 -11.33 28.16 -19.68
C ASP A 54 -12.83 28.43 -19.48
N ILE A 55 -13.18 28.78 -18.24
CA ILE A 55 -14.55 29.03 -17.78
C ILE A 55 -14.58 30.26 -16.87
N ASP A 56 -15.77 30.83 -16.67
CA ASP A 56 -15.97 31.95 -15.75
C ASP A 56 -15.47 31.58 -14.32
N PRO A 57 -14.55 32.34 -13.71
CA PRO A 57 -14.09 32.10 -12.35
C PRO A 57 -15.21 32.13 -11.30
N GLU A 58 -16.29 32.87 -11.55
CA GLU A 58 -17.45 32.92 -10.65
C GLU A 58 -18.41 31.73 -10.85
N PHE A 59 -18.23 30.95 -11.93
CA PHE A 59 -19.01 29.74 -12.14
C PHE A 59 -18.65 28.68 -11.11
N LYS A 60 -19.67 28.05 -10.55
CA LYS A 60 -19.55 26.99 -9.57
C LYS A 60 -20.58 25.90 -9.81
N VAL A 61 -20.11 24.66 -9.90
CA VAL A 61 -20.96 23.47 -9.89
C VAL A 61 -20.26 22.30 -9.21
N HIS A 62 -21.04 21.44 -8.55
CA HIS A 62 -20.57 20.16 -8.03
C HIS A 62 -21.41 19.03 -8.64
N ILE A 63 -20.74 18.14 -9.37
CA ILE A 63 -21.36 17.02 -10.07
C ILE A 63 -21.18 15.76 -9.21
N PRO A 64 -22.25 15.12 -8.72
CA PRO A 64 -22.13 13.91 -7.92
C PRO A 64 -21.47 12.75 -8.68
N LEU A 65 -20.63 11.96 -7.98
CA LEU A 65 -19.89 10.84 -8.56
C LEU A 65 -20.75 9.88 -9.39
N PRO A 66 -21.94 9.42 -8.95
CA PRO A 66 -22.73 8.48 -9.73
C PRO A 66 -23.11 9.00 -11.13
N HIS A 67 -23.33 10.31 -11.25
CA HIS A 67 -23.63 10.94 -12.54
C HIS A 67 -22.38 11.08 -13.40
N VAL A 68 -21.22 11.43 -12.81
CA VAL A 68 -19.95 11.45 -13.54
C VAL A 68 -19.63 10.06 -14.11
N GLU A 69 -19.78 9.00 -13.31
CA GLU A 69 -19.53 7.61 -13.73
C GLU A 69 -20.53 7.14 -14.79
N SER A 70 -21.83 7.41 -14.59
CA SER A 70 -22.86 7.09 -15.58
C SER A 70 -22.57 7.77 -16.92
N PHE A 71 -22.18 9.05 -16.90
CA PHE A 71 -21.81 9.77 -18.10
C PHE A 71 -20.58 9.16 -18.78
N LEU A 72 -19.48 8.98 -18.04
CA LEU A 72 -18.22 8.42 -18.58
C LEU A 72 -18.44 7.04 -19.19
N LYS A 73 -19.30 6.20 -18.60
CA LYS A 73 -19.68 4.90 -19.17
C LYS A 73 -20.42 5.03 -20.50
N LYS A 74 -21.30 6.02 -20.66
CA LYS A 74 -22.02 6.27 -21.92
C LYS A 74 -21.11 6.78 -23.03
N VAL A 75 -19.98 7.41 -22.66
CA VAL A 75 -19.06 8.08 -23.60
C VAL A 75 -17.68 7.43 -23.66
N GLU A 76 -17.53 6.18 -23.24
CA GLU A 76 -16.24 5.46 -23.14
C GLU A 76 -15.39 5.52 -24.42
N ASN A 77 -16.02 5.58 -25.60
CA ASN A 77 -15.34 5.66 -26.89
C ASN A 77 -14.95 7.10 -27.33
N PHE A 78 -15.18 8.10 -26.49
CA PHE A 78 -15.02 9.53 -26.80
C PHE A 78 -13.94 10.21 -25.96
N ASP A 79 -12.95 9.47 -25.48
CA ASP A 79 -11.91 9.98 -24.55
C ASP A 79 -11.18 11.27 -25.01
N ARG A 80 -11.11 11.54 -26.33
CA ARG A 80 -10.45 12.74 -26.90
C ARG A 80 -11.40 13.90 -27.24
N TYR A 81 -12.68 13.78 -26.88
CA TYR A 81 -13.69 14.79 -27.18
C TYR A 81 -13.96 15.70 -25.97
N TYR A 82 -14.73 16.74 -26.25
CA TYR A 82 -15.30 17.64 -25.24
C TYR A 82 -16.76 17.27 -25.02
N CYS A 83 -17.24 17.38 -23.79
CA CYS A 83 -18.66 17.42 -23.47
C CYS A 83 -19.10 18.86 -23.19
N GLU A 84 -20.36 19.17 -23.50
CA GLU A 84 -21.01 20.39 -23.04
C GLU A 84 -21.60 20.14 -21.65
N LEU A 85 -21.20 20.96 -20.68
CA LEU A 85 -21.88 21.09 -19.40
C LEU A 85 -22.87 22.26 -19.51
N SER A 86 -24.15 21.98 -19.31
CA SER A 86 -25.19 22.98 -19.09
C SER A 86 -25.61 22.96 -17.62
N PHE A 87 -25.73 24.11 -16.96
CA PHE A 87 -26.15 24.19 -15.55
C PHE A 87 -27.11 25.36 -15.28
N ASP A 88 -28.22 25.06 -14.60
CA ASP A 88 -29.15 26.04 -14.05
C ASP A 88 -28.89 26.20 -12.55
N ALA A 89 -28.30 27.34 -12.17
CA ALA A 89 -27.99 27.63 -10.78
C ALA A 89 -29.24 27.83 -9.88
N ASN A 90 -30.39 28.21 -10.45
CA ASN A 90 -31.62 28.39 -9.66
C ASN A 90 -32.26 27.03 -9.34
N GLU A 91 -32.28 26.12 -10.30
CA GLU A 91 -32.83 24.77 -10.12
C GLU A 91 -31.82 23.75 -9.59
N LYS A 92 -30.53 24.11 -9.55
CA LYS A 92 -29.40 23.22 -9.25
C LYS A 92 -29.37 21.97 -10.14
N LYS A 93 -29.85 22.10 -11.38
CA LYS A 93 -29.90 21.02 -12.37
C LYS A 93 -28.81 21.22 -13.40
N GLY A 94 -28.12 20.14 -13.74
CA GLY A 94 -27.13 20.13 -14.79
C GLY A 94 -27.33 19.01 -15.80
N LEU A 95 -26.68 19.17 -16.95
CA LEU A 95 -26.64 18.22 -18.03
C LEU A 95 -25.21 18.17 -18.58
N LEU A 96 -24.64 16.97 -18.63
CA LEU A 96 -23.45 16.67 -19.43
C LEU A 96 -23.93 16.04 -20.74
N GLU A 97 -23.47 16.53 -21.89
CA GLU A 97 -23.82 15.93 -23.18
C GLU A 97 -22.69 16.04 -24.22
N ILE A 98 -22.63 15.06 -25.13
CA ILE A 98 -21.94 15.21 -26.41
C ILE A 98 -23.02 15.49 -27.45
N LYS A 99 -23.07 16.72 -27.97
CA LYS A 99 -24.10 17.13 -28.93
C LYS A 99 -24.09 16.21 -30.15
N HIS A 100 -25.29 15.90 -30.63
CA HIS A 100 -25.53 15.06 -31.81
C HIS A 100 -25.09 13.59 -31.67
N CYS A 101 -24.77 13.12 -30.45
CA CYS A 101 -24.48 11.72 -30.17
C CYS A 101 -25.63 11.08 -29.38
N TYR A 102 -26.27 10.05 -29.96
CA TYR A 102 -27.40 9.36 -29.33
C TYR A 102 -26.97 8.67 -28.02
N GLY A 103 -27.68 8.96 -26.93
CA GLY A 103 -27.42 8.37 -25.61
C GLY A 103 -26.20 8.90 -24.87
N ALA A 104 -25.46 9.86 -25.44
CA ALA A 104 -24.26 10.45 -24.84
C ALA A 104 -24.60 11.65 -23.94
N TYR A 105 -25.50 11.45 -22.96
CA TYR A 105 -25.90 12.49 -22.02
C TYR A 105 -26.20 11.95 -20.62
N GLU A 106 -26.04 12.81 -19.62
CA GLU A 106 -26.38 12.56 -18.22
C GLU A 106 -26.91 13.83 -17.57
N ALA A 107 -28.13 13.77 -17.03
CA ALA A 107 -28.69 14.84 -16.22
C ALA A 107 -28.41 14.57 -14.74
N PHE A 108 -28.17 15.63 -13.96
CA PHE A 108 -27.85 15.53 -12.55
C PHE A 108 -28.46 16.67 -11.73
N ILE A 109 -28.53 16.47 -10.42
CA ILE A 109 -28.92 17.49 -9.45
C ILE A 109 -27.74 17.72 -8.50
N GLN A 110 -27.35 18.98 -8.30
CA GLN A 110 -26.34 19.33 -7.31
C GLN A 110 -26.98 19.34 -5.91
N HIS A 111 -26.46 18.49 -5.02
CA HIS A 111 -26.90 18.41 -3.63
C HIS A 111 -26.07 19.29 -2.68
N TRP A 112 -24.81 19.55 -3.02
CA TRP A 112 -23.86 20.25 -2.16
C TRP A 112 -23.52 21.64 -2.69
N ASP A 113 -23.53 22.65 -1.82
CA ASP A 113 -23.19 24.04 -2.18
C ASP A 113 -21.75 24.42 -1.84
N SER A 114 -21.06 23.56 -1.08
CA SER A 114 -19.68 23.78 -0.67
C SER A 114 -18.82 22.56 -1.02
N PHE A 115 -17.57 22.87 -1.37
CA PHE A 115 -16.48 21.93 -1.50
C PHE A 115 -15.38 22.36 -0.52
N ILE A 116 -14.36 21.54 -0.33
CA ILE A 116 -13.23 21.94 0.51
C ILE A 116 -12.55 23.19 -0.07
N ASP A 117 -11.95 24.01 0.80
CA ASP A 117 -11.17 25.17 0.38
C ASP A 117 -9.81 24.71 -0.18
N TRP A 118 -9.85 24.14 -1.38
CA TRP A 118 -8.72 23.47 -2.01
C TRP A 118 -7.52 24.40 -2.23
N GLN A 119 -7.75 25.69 -2.42
CA GLN A 119 -6.67 26.67 -2.60
C GLN A 119 -5.77 26.79 -1.36
N LYS A 120 -6.26 26.44 -0.16
CA LYS A 120 -5.45 26.44 1.07
C LYS A 120 -4.44 25.29 1.12
N VAL A 121 -4.67 24.22 0.37
CA VAL A 121 -3.79 23.04 0.36
C VAL A 121 -2.92 22.96 -0.88
N VAL A 122 -3.22 23.75 -1.92
CA VAL A 122 -2.37 23.84 -3.11
C VAL A 122 -1.05 24.48 -2.75
N ILE A 123 0.02 23.73 -3.06
CA ILE A 123 1.40 24.18 -2.94
C ILE A 123 1.94 24.59 -4.30
N ALA A 124 2.88 25.53 -4.30
CA ALA A 124 3.64 25.83 -5.51
C ALA A 124 4.49 24.63 -5.90
N LYS A 125 4.61 24.37 -7.22
CA LYS A 125 5.51 23.35 -7.74
C LYS A 125 6.94 23.64 -7.27
N PRO A 126 7.62 22.69 -6.59
CA PRO A 126 9.01 22.86 -6.20
C PRO A 126 9.93 23.00 -7.41
N GLU A 127 10.87 23.95 -7.38
CA GLU A 127 11.90 24.08 -8.42
C GLU A 127 12.93 22.95 -8.35
N LYS A 128 13.21 22.46 -7.14
CA LYS A 128 14.14 21.37 -6.84
C LYS A 128 13.57 20.50 -5.71
N VAL A 129 13.99 19.24 -5.71
CA VAL A 129 13.68 18.28 -4.63
C VAL A 129 14.90 18.19 -3.73
N GLU A 130 14.78 18.68 -2.50
CA GLU A 130 15.82 18.57 -1.47
C GLU A 130 15.20 17.84 -0.27
N LEU A 131 15.57 16.56 -0.11
CA LEU A 131 15.01 15.68 0.91
C LEU A 131 16.13 15.11 1.77
N SER A 132 15.97 15.18 3.09
CA SER A 132 16.81 14.44 4.05
C SER A 132 16.41 12.97 4.15
N SER A 133 15.14 12.67 3.89
CA SER A 133 14.51 11.34 3.96
C SER A 133 13.45 11.23 2.87
N TYR A 134 13.25 10.03 2.33
CA TYR A 134 12.33 9.82 1.20
C TYR A 134 10.93 9.45 1.69
N PRO A 135 9.86 10.14 1.24
CA PRO A 135 8.49 9.76 1.59
C PRO A 135 8.08 8.45 0.92
N TYR A 136 7.28 7.68 1.63
CA TYR A 136 6.58 6.53 1.09
C TYR A 136 5.16 6.93 0.68
N PHE A 137 4.71 6.42 -0.46
CA PHE A 137 3.36 6.64 -0.97
C PHE A 137 2.64 5.31 -1.07
N ASP A 138 1.32 5.33 -0.85
CA ASP A 138 0.50 4.15 -1.10
C ASP A 138 0.53 3.80 -2.59
N THR A 139 0.89 2.55 -2.89
CA THR A 139 0.91 2.01 -4.25
C THR A 139 -0.43 2.15 -4.97
N LYS A 140 -1.56 2.11 -4.26
CA LYS A 140 -2.89 2.36 -4.83
C LYS A 140 -2.95 3.74 -5.46
N TYR A 141 -2.52 4.78 -4.74
CA TYR A 141 -2.56 6.17 -5.24
C TYR A 141 -1.48 6.43 -6.30
N LEU A 142 -0.32 5.77 -6.22
CA LEU A 142 0.67 5.81 -7.30
C LEU A 142 0.10 5.23 -8.61
N ASN A 143 -0.63 4.12 -8.53
CA ASN A 143 -1.31 3.55 -9.70
C ASN A 143 -2.39 4.47 -10.23
N THR A 144 -3.19 5.10 -9.35
CA THR A 144 -4.17 6.12 -9.75
C THR A 144 -3.53 7.30 -10.49
N VAL A 145 -2.38 7.80 -10.00
CA VAL A 145 -1.62 8.86 -10.68
C VAL A 145 -1.12 8.42 -12.06
N ASN A 146 -0.67 7.16 -12.20
CA ASN A 146 -0.26 6.61 -13.49
C ASN A 146 -1.45 6.49 -14.46
N GLU A 147 -2.63 6.10 -13.98
CA GLU A 147 -3.85 6.06 -14.77
C GLU A 147 -4.26 7.47 -15.24
N MET A 148 -4.19 8.47 -14.35
CA MET A 148 -4.39 9.88 -14.72
C MET A 148 -3.39 10.34 -15.79
N ALA A 149 -2.10 10.00 -15.64
CA ALA A 149 -1.09 10.33 -16.65
C ALA A 149 -1.46 9.79 -18.04
N GLN A 150 -1.90 8.52 -18.12
CA GLN A 150 -2.34 7.91 -19.37
C GLN A 150 -3.57 8.59 -19.96
N ILE A 151 -4.58 8.90 -19.14
CA ILE A 151 -5.78 9.64 -19.56
C ILE A 151 -5.42 11.00 -20.14
N LEU A 152 -4.47 11.71 -19.52
CA LEU A 152 -4.00 13.03 -19.94
C LEU A 152 -2.98 12.98 -21.10
N GLY A 153 -2.72 11.80 -21.66
CA GLY A 153 -1.84 11.62 -22.82
C GLY A 153 -0.36 11.77 -22.53
N VAL A 154 0.08 11.64 -21.27
CA VAL A 154 1.48 11.69 -20.87
C VAL A 154 1.99 10.34 -20.36
N LEU A 155 3.29 10.08 -20.51
CA LEU A 155 3.88 8.80 -20.10
C LEU A 155 3.83 8.58 -18.58
N ARG A 156 4.04 9.64 -17.80
CA ARG A 156 4.10 9.61 -16.33
C ARG A 156 3.91 11.00 -15.74
N GLY A 157 3.43 11.07 -14.50
CA GLY A 157 3.52 12.26 -13.66
C GLY A 157 4.93 12.44 -13.10
N SER A 158 5.44 13.66 -13.08
CA SER A 158 6.72 13.99 -12.42
C SER A 158 6.45 14.31 -10.96
N ILE A 159 6.90 13.46 -10.04
CA ILE A 159 6.66 13.60 -8.60
C ILE A 159 7.75 14.46 -7.97
N TYR A 160 7.33 15.49 -7.22
CA TYR A 160 8.15 16.42 -6.47
C TYR A 160 7.74 16.34 -4.99
N PRO A 161 8.34 15.43 -4.21
CA PRO A 161 8.03 15.35 -2.79
C PRO A 161 8.59 16.56 -2.04
N THR A 162 7.85 17.01 -1.02
CA THR A 162 8.24 18.17 -0.19
C THR A 162 8.72 17.78 1.20
N GLY A 163 8.57 16.50 1.58
CA GLY A 163 8.91 15.97 2.90
C GLY A 163 8.25 14.61 3.14
N THR A 164 8.54 14.00 4.29
CA THR A 164 7.98 12.68 4.67
C THR A 164 6.54 12.75 5.15
N GLU A 165 6.10 13.92 5.64
CA GLU A 165 4.76 14.15 6.21
C GLU A 165 4.00 15.26 5.48
N THR A 166 4.56 15.77 4.38
CA THR A 166 3.99 16.85 3.59
C THR A 166 3.66 16.38 2.18
N VAL A 167 2.65 16.99 1.59
CA VAL A 167 2.10 16.57 0.30
C VAL A 167 3.15 16.69 -0.83
N ALA A 168 3.19 15.71 -1.72
CA ALA A 168 4.00 15.77 -2.93
C ALA A 168 3.22 16.44 -4.06
N PHE A 169 3.92 17.26 -4.85
CA PHE A 169 3.36 17.84 -6.07
C PHE A 169 3.66 16.88 -7.24
N VAL A 170 2.66 16.51 -8.02
CA VAL A 170 2.81 15.70 -9.23
C VAL A 170 2.42 16.52 -10.44
N ASP A 171 3.39 16.76 -11.32
CA ASP A 171 3.20 17.58 -12.52
C ASP A 171 3.01 16.72 -13.76
N PHE A 172 1.99 17.02 -14.56
CA PHE A 172 1.78 16.43 -15.89
C PHE A 172 2.33 17.34 -17.00
N LYS A 173 3.63 17.71 -16.89
CA LYS A 173 4.36 18.73 -17.68
C LYS A 173 4.16 18.74 -19.21
N TYR A 174 3.75 17.62 -19.81
CA TYR A 174 3.58 17.46 -21.26
C TYR A 174 2.12 17.23 -21.69
N SER A 175 1.20 17.37 -20.76
CA SER A 175 -0.23 17.33 -21.02
C SER A 175 -0.63 18.52 -21.87
N GLU A 176 -1.61 18.34 -22.76
CA GLU A 176 -2.25 19.46 -23.48
C GLU A 176 -3.13 20.32 -22.57
N TYR A 177 -3.47 19.81 -21.38
CA TYR A 177 -4.29 20.48 -20.39
C TYR A 177 -3.46 21.40 -19.50
N SER A 178 -3.90 22.65 -19.39
CA SER A 178 -3.19 23.69 -18.63
C SER A 178 -3.24 23.44 -17.13
N ASP A 179 -2.08 23.60 -16.48
CA ASP A 179 -1.91 23.46 -15.03
C ASP A 179 -2.53 22.17 -14.46
N ALA A 180 -2.39 21.05 -15.18
CA ALA A 180 -2.84 19.75 -14.71
C ALA A 180 -1.82 19.17 -13.71
N PHE A 181 -2.25 18.99 -12.46
CA PHE A 181 -1.41 18.43 -11.40
C PHE A 181 -2.21 17.56 -10.41
N VAL A 182 -1.46 16.79 -9.63
CA VAL A 182 -1.98 16.08 -8.45
C VAL A 182 -1.19 16.49 -7.22
N LEU A 183 -1.87 16.65 -6.09
CA LEU A 183 -1.25 16.65 -4.77
C LEU A 183 -1.43 15.26 -4.17
N LEU A 184 -0.32 14.60 -3.82
CA LEU A 184 -0.29 13.22 -3.34
C LEU A 184 0.20 13.18 -1.90
N MET A 185 -0.65 12.72 -0.98
CA MET A 185 -0.28 12.57 0.43
C MET A 185 0.67 11.38 0.64
N PRO A 186 1.79 11.56 1.36
CA PRO A 186 2.62 10.44 1.79
C PRO A 186 1.92 9.63 2.89
N LEU A 187 2.38 8.40 3.10
CA LEU A 187 1.99 7.58 4.24
C LEU A 187 2.53 8.21 5.53
N CYS A 188 1.63 8.58 6.45
CA CYS A 188 2.04 9.12 7.76
C CYS A 188 2.85 8.10 8.58
N ASN A 189 2.62 6.80 8.37
CA ASN A 189 3.36 5.72 9.01
C ASN A 189 4.60 5.40 8.17
N GLN A 190 5.64 6.24 8.30
CA GLN A 190 6.94 5.96 7.71
C GLN A 190 7.45 4.60 8.23
N PRO A 191 7.99 3.70 7.38
CA PRO A 191 8.49 2.38 7.80
C PRO A 191 9.46 2.44 8.97
N GLU A 192 10.25 3.50 9.06
CA GLU A 192 11.22 3.74 10.14
C GLU A 192 10.56 3.97 11.51
N LYS A 193 9.30 4.43 11.53
CA LYS A 193 8.49 4.60 12.74
C LYS A 193 7.64 3.35 13.05
N ILE A 194 7.46 2.47 12.07
CA ILE A 194 6.71 1.22 12.27
C ILE A 194 7.56 0.29 13.13
N LYS A 195 6.98 -0.17 14.23
CA LYS A 195 7.51 -1.28 15.01
C LYS A 195 7.02 -2.58 14.41
N TRP A 196 7.90 -3.56 14.32
CA TRP A 196 7.63 -4.80 13.61
C TRP A 196 7.51 -5.97 14.58
N ALA A 197 6.72 -6.95 14.19
CA ALA A 197 6.50 -8.19 14.91
C ALA A 197 6.28 -9.35 13.95
N VAL A 198 6.48 -10.58 14.45
CA VAL A 198 6.05 -11.80 13.76
C VAL A 198 4.78 -12.29 14.42
N GLN A 199 3.78 -12.53 13.59
CA GLN A 199 2.53 -13.16 14.00
C GLN A 199 2.56 -14.63 13.58
N CYS A 200 2.28 -15.52 14.53
CA CYS A 200 2.05 -16.93 14.28
C CYS A 200 0.64 -17.30 14.73
N SER A 201 -0.21 -17.78 13.83
CA SER A 201 -1.55 -18.26 14.19
C SER A 201 -1.67 -19.79 14.16
N TYR A 202 -2.19 -20.37 15.25
CA TYR A 202 -2.44 -21.80 15.42
C TYR A 202 -3.79 -22.01 16.09
N ASP A 203 -4.69 -22.76 15.45
CA ASP A 203 -5.98 -23.18 16.02
C ASP A 203 -6.72 -22.05 16.81
N ASP A 204 -6.87 -20.89 16.15
CA ASP A 204 -7.51 -19.66 16.65
C ASP A 204 -6.73 -18.85 17.71
N GLU A 205 -5.54 -19.30 18.14
CA GLU A 205 -4.61 -18.51 18.95
C GLU A 205 -3.66 -17.71 18.06
N ILE A 206 -3.44 -16.44 18.41
CA ILE A 206 -2.49 -15.54 17.74
C ILE A 206 -1.35 -15.26 18.72
N ASP A 207 -0.15 -15.78 18.42
CA ASP A 207 1.08 -15.38 19.10
C ASP A 207 1.74 -14.24 18.32
N LEU A 208 1.91 -13.10 18.98
CA LEU A 208 2.50 -11.90 18.40
C LEU A 208 3.76 -11.55 19.17
N ARG A 209 4.90 -11.57 18.47
CA ARG A 209 6.21 -11.38 19.10
C ARG A 209 7.00 -10.27 18.41
N PRO A 210 7.45 -9.24 19.16
CA PRO A 210 8.12 -8.09 18.58
C PRO A 210 9.50 -8.45 18.02
N ALA A 211 9.87 -7.74 16.96
CA ALA A 211 11.13 -7.84 16.25
C ALA A 211 11.88 -6.51 16.29
N GLU A 212 13.21 -6.59 16.33
CA GLU A 212 14.11 -5.44 16.42
C GLU A 212 13.99 -4.50 15.20
N SER A 213 13.73 -5.08 14.03
CA SER A 213 13.56 -4.35 12.77
C SER A 213 12.68 -5.14 11.79
N GLU A 214 12.25 -4.47 10.71
CA GLU A 214 11.55 -5.10 9.59
C GLU A 214 12.36 -6.27 9.02
N GLU A 215 13.65 -6.03 8.76
CA GLU A 215 14.56 -7.03 8.22
C GLU A 215 14.66 -8.26 9.11
N ILE A 216 14.77 -8.06 10.43
CA ILE A 216 14.83 -9.15 11.42
C ILE A 216 13.51 -9.93 11.43
N ALA A 217 12.36 -9.26 11.37
CA ALA A 217 11.06 -9.92 11.29
C ALA A 217 10.94 -10.81 10.05
N TYR A 218 11.31 -10.30 8.86
CA TYR A 218 11.29 -11.08 7.62
C TYR A 218 12.28 -12.26 7.65
N LYS A 219 13.48 -12.07 8.20
CA LYS A 219 14.45 -13.15 8.39
C LYS A 219 13.90 -14.22 9.34
N ALA A 220 13.25 -13.84 10.43
CA ALA A 220 12.67 -14.76 11.39
C ALA A 220 11.52 -15.58 10.78
N VAL A 221 10.58 -14.92 10.09
CA VAL A 221 9.48 -15.60 9.35
C VAL A 221 10.05 -16.61 8.35
N ARG A 222 11.05 -16.22 7.56
CA ARG A 222 11.69 -17.10 6.59
C ARG A 222 12.34 -18.31 7.27
N ARG A 223 13.05 -18.08 8.38
CA ARG A 223 13.69 -19.15 9.17
C ARG A 223 12.67 -20.16 9.69
N MET A 224 11.59 -19.69 10.32
CA MET A 224 10.52 -20.55 10.83
C MET A 224 9.81 -21.33 9.72
N LYS A 225 9.57 -20.69 8.56
CA LYS A 225 8.99 -21.34 7.39
C LYS A 225 9.90 -22.42 6.81
N ASN A 226 11.20 -22.17 6.73
CA ASN A 226 12.18 -23.15 6.29
C ASN A 226 12.22 -24.36 7.23
N ASP A 227 12.19 -24.12 8.55
CA ASP A 227 12.10 -25.17 9.56
C ASP A 227 10.83 -26.03 9.40
N LEU A 228 9.65 -25.42 9.26
CA LEU A 228 8.40 -26.15 9.01
C LEU A 228 8.42 -26.99 7.72
N ASN A 229 9.16 -26.52 6.71
CA ASN A 229 9.32 -27.24 5.44
C ASN A 229 10.35 -28.37 5.54
N PHE A 230 11.19 -28.39 6.57
CA PHE A 230 12.13 -29.47 6.82
C PHE A 230 11.41 -30.70 7.37
N SER A 231 11.02 -31.61 6.49
CA SER A 231 10.40 -32.90 6.87
C SER A 231 11.47 -33.96 7.10
N PRO A 232 11.64 -34.50 8.33
CA PRO A 232 12.60 -35.57 8.57
C PRO A 232 12.26 -36.89 7.83
N TYR A 233 11.01 -37.07 7.37
CA TYR A 233 10.53 -38.35 6.84
C TYR A 233 10.20 -38.38 5.34
N ARG A 234 9.84 -37.26 4.68
CA ARG A 234 9.60 -37.21 3.21
C ARG A 234 9.69 -35.78 2.64
N PRO A 235 10.45 -35.53 1.55
CA PRO A 235 10.52 -34.22 0.89
C PRO A 235 9.24 -33.75 0.20
N SER A 236 8.23 -34.61 0.03
CA SER A 236 7.10 -34.38 -0.89
C SER A 236 5.72 -34.24 -0.24
N GLU A 237 5.61 -34.31 1.08
CA GLU A 237 4.34 -34.10 1.79
C GLU A 237 4.43 -32.80 2.60
N PRO A 238 3.79 -31.69 2.14
CA PRO A 238 3.70 -30.48 2.93
C PRO A 238 2.70 -30.70 4.06
N ARG A 239 3.12 -31.38 5.13
CA ARG A 239 2.28 -31.67 6.29
C ARG A 239 1.87 -30.41 7.06
N CYS A 240 2.46 -29.25 6.76
CA CYS A 240 2.27 -28.02 7.52
C CYS A 240 1.93 -26.79 6.65
N LYS A 241 1.34 -26.95 5.46
CA LYS A 241 0.96 -25.81 4.59
C LYS A 241 0.13 -24.74 5.32
N SER A 242 -0.85 -25.16 6.13
CA SER A 242 -1.65 -24.24 6.94
C SER A 242 -0.82 -23.45 7.96
N ARG A 243 0.15 -24.08 8.62
CA ARG A 243 1.04 -23.44 9.60
C ARG A 243 2.04 -22.49 8.92
N HIS A 244 2.53 -22.85 7.75
CA HIS A 244 3.42 -22.01 6.95
C HIS A 244 2.73 -20.70 6.57
N ASP A 245 1.50 -20.76 6.09
CA ASP A 245 0.78 -19.57 5.62
C ASP A 245 0.37 -18.63 6.76
N ASN A 246 0.31 -19.16 7.99
CA ASN A 246 -0.06 -18.45 9.21
C ASN A 246 1.11 -17.72 9.93
N ILE A 247 2.33 -17.81 9.40
CA ILE A 247 3.50 -17.09 9.94
C ILE A 247 3.79 -15.89 9.04
N VAL A 248 3.54 -14.68 9.54
CA VAL A 248 3.62 -13.44 8.76
C VAL A 248 4.27 -12.31 9.55
N VAL A 249 4.86 -11.36 8.82
CA VAL A 249 5.34 -10.10 9.39
C VAL A 249 4.16 -9.15 9.49
N VAL A 250 4.03 -8.47 10.64
CA VAL A 250 2.99 -7.48 10.89
C VAL A 250 3.57 -6.26 11.59
N SER A 251 2.85 -5.14 11.54
CA SER A 251 3.11 -3.99 12.41
C SER A 251 2.69 -4.30 13.85
N TRP A 252 3.52 -3.95 14.82
CA TRP A 252 3.22 -4.05 16.24
C TRP A 252 2.09 -3.08 16.61
N ALA A 253 1.07 -3.61 17.29
CA ALA A 253 -0.11 -2.85 17.69
C ALA A 253 -0.05 -2.33 19.14
N GLY A 254 0.92 -2.78 19.95
CA GLY A 254 1.10 -2.36 21.34
C GLY A 254 1.92 -1.08 21.48
N SER A 255 2.23 -0.71 22.72
CA SER A 255 3.06 0.45 23.03
C SER A 255 4.54 0.23 22.70
N ASP A 256 5.29 1.33 22.58
CA ASP A 256 6.76 1.29 22.40
C ASP A 256 7.48 0.64 23.60
N GLU A 257 6.95 0.80 24.81
CA GLU A 257 7.51 0.21 26.02
C GLU A 257 7.33 -1.30 26.02
N GLU A 258 6.13 -1.79 25.65
CA GLU A 258 5.86 -3.22 25.49
C GLU A 258 6.71 -3.82 24.37
N HIS A 259 6.84 -3.14 23.22
CA HIS A 259 7.68 -3.60 22.11
C HIS A 259 9.12 -3.87 22.55
N LYS A 260 9.71 -2.94 23.31
CA LYS A 260 11.07 -3.08 23.85
C LYS A 260 11.18 -4.15 24.92
N LYS A 261 10.20 -4.22 25.82
CA LYS A 261 10.19 -5.17 26.95
C LYS A 261 10.02 -6.61 26.49
N GLU A 262 9.19 -6.82 25.47
CA GLU A 262 8.84 -8.15 24.94
C GLU A 262 9.70 -8.56 23.74
N MET A 263 10.71 -7.74 23.39
CA MET A 263 11.61 -7.94 22.26
C MET A 263 12.10 -9.40 22.19
N PHE A 264 11.67 -10.12 21.15
CA PHE A 264 11.94 -11.54 21.01
C PHE A 264 12.87 -11.82 19.83
N TYR A 265 12.54 -11.31 18.64
CA TYR A 265 13.37 -11.49 17.46
C TYR A 265 14.43 -10.38 17.39
N ASN A 266 15.68 -10.78 17.56
CA ASN A 266 16.87 -9.95 17.44
C ASN A 266 18.00 -10.81 16.86
N GLN A 267 19.17 -10.24 16.65
CA GLN A 267 20.29 -10.99 16.08
C GLN A 267 20.68 -12.23 16.90
N ALA A 268 20.60 -12.18 18.24
CA ALA A 268 20.97 -13.31 19.11
C ALA A 268 19.99 -14.49 19.01
N TRP A 269 18.73 -14.25 18.65
CA TRP A 269 17.77 -15.32 18.40
C TRP A 269 18.19 -16.23 17.23
N PHE A 270 18.89 -15.68 16.23
CA PHE A 270 19.44 -16.47 15.10
C PHE A 270 20.60 -17.39 15.51
N ASP A 271 21.19 -17.16 16.68
CA ASP A 271 22.26 -18.00 17.21
C ASP A 271 21.72 -19.13 18.12
N GLN A 272 20.41 -19.14 18.39
CA GLN A 272 19.74 -20.20 19.15
C GLN A 272 19.20 -21.30 18.22
N PRO A 273 19.23 -22.58 18.64
CA PRO A 273 18.70 -23.68 17.85
C PRO A 273 17.16 -23.70 17.86
N LEU A 274 16.54 -23.94 16.69
CA LEU A 274 15.08 -24.15 16.58
C LEU A 274 14.68 -25.61 16.81
N CYS A 275 15.53 -26.54 16.38
CA CYS A 275 15.27 -27.96 16.42
C CYS A 275 16.31 -28.70 17.26
N GLN A 276 15.84 -29.77 17.92
CA GLN A 276 16.68 -30.69 18.68
C GLN A 276 16.79 -32.02 17.95
N PHE A 277 17.99 -32.62 17.98
CA PHE A 277 18.28 -33.87 17.28
C PHE A 277 18.98 -34.86 18.20
N ASN A 278 18.48 -36.09 18.24
CA ASN A 278 19.16 -37.24 18.85
C ASN A 278 19.82 -38.16 17.79
N ASN A 279 19.86 -37.70 16.52
CA ASN A 279 20.38 -38.45 15.39
C ASN A 279 21.36 -37.60 14.58
N CYS A 280 22.58 -38.12 14.43
CA CYS A 280 23.67 -37.46 13.72
C CYS A 280 23.35 -37.14 12.25
N ALA A 281 22.72 -38.05 11.51
CA ALA A 281 22.45 -37.86 10.09
C ALA A 281 21.39 -36.77 9.85
N GLN A 282 20.37 -36.71 10.70
CA GLN A 282 19.32 -35.67 10.61
C GLN A 282 19.86 -34.29 10.97
N ALA A 283 20.67 -34.19 12.04
CA ALA A 283 21.31 -32.93 12.43
C ALA A 283 22.21 -32.38 11.32
N ILE A 284 23.06 -33.24 10.71
CA ILE A 284 23.92 -32.83 9.59
C ILE A 284 23.08 -32.37 8.39
N ARG A 285 21.99 -33.08 8.07
CA ARG A 285 21.11 -32.69 6.97
C ARG A 285 20.50 -31.31 7.20
N TYR A 286 20.02 -31.04 8.42
CA TYR A 286 19.44 -29.76 8.79
C TYR A 286 20.44 -28.61 8.65
N ILE A 287 21.67 -28.77 9.18
CA ILE A 287 22.75 -27.80 9.01
C ILE A 287 23.05 -27.58 7.53
N THR A 288 23.18 -28.66 6.75
CA THR A 288 23.63 -28.58 5.35
C THR A 288 22.59 -27.95 4.43
N GLU A 289 21.30 -28.24 4.65
CA GLU A 289 20.21 -27.74 3.81
C GLU A 289 19.79 -26.32 4.19
N LEU A 290 19.87 -25.95 5.47
CA LEU A 290 19.32 -24.69 5.97
C LEU A 290 20.35 -23.71 6.54
N ASP A 291 21.62 -24.11 6.70
CA ASP A 291 22.69 -23.33 7.36
C ASP A 291 22.33 -22.92 8.81
N GLU A 292 21.77 -23.86 9.56
CA GLU A 292 21.14 -23.59 10.85
C GLU A 292 21.90 -24.13 12.07
N VAL A 293 21.69 -23.49 13.22
CA VAL A 293 22.18 -23.96 14.53
C VAL A 293 21.31 -25.12 14.99
N VAL A 294 21.94 -26.20 15.48
CA VAL A 294 21.26 -27.39 16.00
C VAL A 294 21.59 -27.61 17.47
N HIS A 295 20.63 -28.16 18.21
CA HIS A 295 20.84 -28.72 19.54
C HIS A 295 20.86 -30.24 19.44
N CYS A 296 22.02 -30.85 19.62
CA CYS A 296 22.16 -32.29 19.64
C CYS A 296 22.21 -32.80 21.07
N TYR A 297 21.52 -33.90 21.36
CA TYR A 297 21.48 -34.49 22.71
C TYR A 297 21.52 -36.03 22.67
N ILE A 298 21.95 -36.64 23.77
CA ILE A 298 21.93 -38.10 23.96
C ILE A 298 20.78 -38.46 24.93
N PRO A 299 19.80 -39.29 24.50
CA PRO A 299 18.68 -39.67 25.35
C PRO A 299 19.11 -40.26 26.69
N ASN A 300 18.37 -39.95 27.75
CA ASN A 300 18.61 -40.41 29.13
C ASN A 300 19.96 -39.98 29.73
N THR A 301 20.55 -38.89 29.23
CA THR A 301 21.78 -38.30 29.78
C THR A 301 21.70 -36.78 29.73
N ASP A 302 22.54 -36.10 30.51
CA ASP A 302 22.69 -34.64 30.48
C ASP A 302 23.68 -34.16 29.41
N ARG A 303 23.92 -34.99 28.37
CA ARG A 303 24.92 -34.70 27.33
C ARG A 303 24.28 -34.03 26.14
N GLU A 304 24.77 -32.84 25.85
CA GLU A 304 24.29 -32.03 24.75
C GLU A 304 25.42 -31.21 24.10
N VAL A 305 25.17 -30.76 22.88
CA VAL A 305 25.98 -29.77 22.18
C VAL A 305 25.07 -28.87 21.35
N ILE A 306 25.32 -27.56 21.37
CA ILE A 306 24.69 -26.59 20.49
C ILE A 306 25.76 -26.11 19.52
N THR A 307 25.54 -26.32 18.22
CA THR A 307 26.56 -25.99 17.21
C THR A 307 25.93 -25.79 15.82
N ARG A 308 26.67 -25.12 14.94
CA ARG A 308 26.44 -25.08 13.49
C ARG A 308 27.47 -25.94 12.72
N SER A 309 28.43 -26.55 13.42
CA SER A 309 29.53 -27.30 12.81
C SER A 309 29.17 -28.77 12.60
N VAL A 310 29.21 -29.21 11.35
CA VAL A 310 29.04 -30.63 10.97
C VAL A 310 30.08 -31.52 11.66
N ASP A 311 31.32 -31.04 11.83
CA ASP A 311 32.38 -31.84 12.44
C ASP A 311 32.22 -31.98 13.95
N GLU A 312 31.71 -30.94 14.63
CA GLU A 312 31.37 -31.01 16.05
C GLU A 312 30.20 -31.96 16.30
N VAL A 313 29.18 -31.96 15.44
CA VAL A 313 28.08 -32.92 15.50
C VAL A 313 28.60 -34.36 15.37
N LYS A 314 29.44 -34.64 14.37
CA LYS A 314 30.04 -35.97 14.17
C LYS A 314 30.87 -36.40 15.39
N ALA A 315 31.68 -35.50 15.93
CA ALA A 315 32.52 -35.77 17.09
C ALA A 315 31.69 -36.06 18.34
N PHE A 316 30.63 -35.28 18.59
CA PHE A 316 29.71 -35.45 19.70
C PHE A 316 29.05 -36.84 19.67
N PHE A 317 28.40 -37.20 18.56
CA PHE A 317 27.74 -38.49 18.46
C PHE A 317 28.74 -39.66 18.52
N LYS A 318 29.89 -39.57 17.84
CA LYS A 318 30.92 -40.63 17.88
C LYS A 318 31.43 -40.87 19.31
N ARG A 319 31.69 -39.81 20.07
CA ARG A 319 32.19 -39.91 21.45
C ARG A 319 31.18 -40.61 22.36
N HIS A 320 29.90 -40.31 22.20
CA HIS A 320 28.87 -40.77 23.12
C HIS A 320 28.11 -42.02 22.65
N SER A 321 28.20 -42.40 21.37
CA SER A 321 27.66 -43.67 20.85
C SER A 321 28.43 -44.89 21.37
N MET A 322 29.69 -44.72 21.76
CA MET A 322 30.52 -45.80 22.30
C MET A 322 30.26 -46.09 23.79
N GLU A 323 29.58 -45.20 24.52
CA GLU A 323 29.31 -45.35 25.95
C GLU A 323 27.90 -45.89 26.27
N VAL A 324 27.05 -46.10 25.25
CA VAL A 324 25.67 -46.63 25.40
C VAL A 324 25.59 -48.10 24.96
N LEU A 325 26.67 -48.87 25.07
CA LEU A 325 26.56 -50.33 25.09
C LEU A 325 26.22 -50.77 26.52
N PRO A 326 25.00 -51.29 26.78
CA PRO A 326 24.73 -51.91 28.06
C PRO A 326 25.56 -53.19 28.17
N SER A 327 26.19 -53.36 29.33
CA SER A 327 26.75 -54.62 29.83
C SER A 327 25.70 -55.72 29.94
#